data_AF-A0A8H5UYE7-F1
#
_entry.id   AF-A0A8H5UYE7-F1
#
_cell.length_a   1.000
_cell.length_b   1.000
_cell.length_c   1.000
_cell.angle_alpha   90.00
_cell.angle_beta   90.00
_cell.angle_gamma   90.00
#
_symmetry.space_group_name_H-M   'P 1'
#
loop_
_entity.id
_entity.type
_entity.pdbx_description
1 polymer ?
#
loop_
_entity_poly.entity_id
_entity_poly.type
_entity_poly.pdbx_seq_one_letter_code
_entity_poly.pdbx_strand_id
1 'polypeptide(L)'
;MPKNRPSKEKRDQAKTEERRARRLEKETKENDRAKAIAEDDTLDFGAKIDCLAEIRNWFCADTTVVDQYMSDELPTAEAVDILAKPIDEAYSTANAGTEYFRQERVARIQRKYHSPEKALELWGPEQDWPEPENERDHSESAEMLLWNLWYSIIHTAKKIHFSDEARQHKLVDLVRAFKARQNPTEPVPMTIPLKRNWVWELGTVWSDLIILGASIAEVRNDSCGCGGGWTWPEQQAEQNLNAFYARLTASGVANIHVQGEICAVDALEKAPTPWYRRVAPPPDHEILSHYVTCAALWTIIAGKEVYARYPHTRDERDIQVVDRILELRDNELPWNRSRKRYKGRARWETARREFARRRFEAESQNEELSLEVRELAGQAAKAMDGIVWQTQEDECLDS
;
A
#
# COMPACT_ATOMS: atom_id res chain seq x y z
N MET A 1 -31.76 -44.54 15.22
CA MET A 1 -31.44 -43.25 14.58
C MET A 1 -32.18 -42.15 15.33
N PRO A 2 -31.50 -41.23 16.05
CA PRO A 2 -32.20 -40.24 16.85
C PRO A 2 -32.93 -39.25 15.93
N LYS A 3 -34.26 -39.13 16.12
CA LYS A 3 -35.20 -38.35 15.29
C LYS A 3 -35.10 -36.82 15.46
N ASN A 4 -34.09 -36.30 16.17
CA ASN A 4 -33.97 -34.89 16.56
C ASN A 4 -32.71 -34.18 16.04
N ARG A 5 -32.02 -34.70 15.01
CA ARG A 5 -30.86 -33.98 14.45
C ARG A 5 -31.36 -32.83 13.55
N PRO A 6 -30.99 -31.56 13.82
CA PRO A 6 -31.37 -30.45 12.94
C PRO A 6 -30.84 -30.68 11.53
N SER A 7 -31.56 -30.17 10.52
CA SER A 7 -31.12 -30.24 9.13
C SER A 7 -29.72 -29.63 8.97
N LYS A 8 -28.96 -30.09 7.97
CA LYS A 8 -27.62 -29.55 7.68
C LYS A 8 -27.66 -28.02 7.52
N GLU A 9 -28.65 -27.52 6.78
CA GLU A 9 -28.91 -26.10 6.56
C GLU A 9 -29.10 -25.32 7.87
N LYS A 10 -29.94 -25.82 8.81
CA LYS A 10 -30.12 -25.17 10.12
C LYS A 10 -28.83 -25.14 10.94
N ARG A 11 -27.99 -26.17 10.86
CA ARG A 11 -26.69 -26.21 11.54
C ARG A 11 -25.68 -25.25 10.91
N ASP A 12 -25.67 -25.14 9.59
CA ASP A 12 -24.78 -24.24 8.86
C ASP A 12 -25.19 -22.78 9.08
N GLN A 13 -26.49 -22.50 9.13
CA GLN A 13 -27.02 -21.19 9.51
C GLN A 13 -26.64 -20.82 10.95
N ALA A 14 -26.89 -21.71 11.92
CA ALA A 14 -26.53 -21.46 13.32
C ALA A 14 -25.03 -21.21 13.50
N LYS A 15 -24.16 -21.98 12.82
CA LYS A 15 -22.72 -21.73 12.81
C LYS A 15 -22.35 -20.39 12.19
N THR A 16 -23.07 -19.96 11.16
CA THR A 16 -22.84 -18.67 10.49
C THR A 16 -23.24 -17.52 11.41
N GLU A 17 -24.38 -17.63 12.08
CA GLU A 17 -24.87 -16.65 13.06
C GLU A 17 -23.93 -16.57 14.27
N GLU A 18 -23.48 -17.71 14.80
CA GLU A 18 -22.50 -17.76 15.89
C GLU A 18 -21.17 -17.11 15.50
N ARG A 19 -20.64 -17.41 14.31
CA ARG A 19 -19.43 -16.77 13.78
C ARG A 19 -19.61 -15.26 13.62
N ARG A 20 -20.78 -14.82 13.16
CA ARG A 20 -21.12 -13.41 13.02
C ARG A 20 -21.17 -12.71 14.38
N ALA A 21 -21.82 -13.32 15.38
CA ALA A 21 -21.90 -12.77 16.73
C ALA A 21 -20.52 -12.62 17.38
N ARG A 22 -19.69 -13.67 17.33
CA ARG A 22 -18.30 -13.62 17.84
C ARG A 22 -17.45 -12.56 17.14
N ARG A 23 -17.63 -12.40 15.82
CA ARG A 23 -16.93 -11.36 15.05
C ARG A 23 -17.36 -9.96 15.49
N LEU A 24 -18.66 -9.72 15.65
CA LEU A 24 -19.18 -8.44 16.12
C LEU A 24 -18.67 -8.12 17.53
N GLU A 25 -18.69 -9.08 18.45
CA GLU A 25 -18.16 -8.91 19.81
C GLU A 25 -16.67 -8.54 19.80
N LYS A 26 -15.87 -9.25 18.99
CA LYS A 26 -14.44 -8.95 18.81
C LYS A 26 -14.23 -7.54 18.24
N GLU A 27 -14.94 -7.19 17.16
CA GLU A 27 -14.84 -5.88 16.51
C GLU A 27 -15.26 -4.74 17.46
N THR A 28 -16.32 -4.93 18.26
CA THR A 28 -16.74 -3.96 19.28
C THR A 28 -15.65 -3.76 20.33
N LYS A 29 -15.09 -4.85 20.89
CA LYS A 29 -14.03 -4.76 21.90
C LYS A 29 -12.77 -4.07 21.37
N GLU A 30 -12.38 -4.37 20.12
CA GLU A 30 -11.26 -3.67 19.48
C GLU A 30 -11.55 -2.18 19.30
N ASN A 31 -12.75 -1.82 18.85
CA ASN A 31 -13.15 -0.43 18.65
C ASN A 31 -13.19 0.34 19.98
N ASP A 32 -13.70 -0.24 21.05
CA ASP A 32 -13.74 0.40 22.37
C ASP A 32 -12.33 0.66 22.91
N ARG A 33 -11.41 -0.30 22.73
CA ARG A 33 -9.99 -0.12 23.07
C ARG A 33 -9.33 0.97 22.22
N ALA A 34 -9.57 0.96 20.90
CA ALA A 34 -9.02 1.97 20.00
C ALA A 34 -9.52 3.39 20.34
N LYS A 35 -10.80 3.54 20.70
CA LYS A 35 -11.35 4.81 21.18
C LYS A 35 -10.68 5.27 22.46
N ALA A 36 -10.49 4.38 23.43
CA ALA A 36 -9.80 4.72 24.67
C ALA A 36 -8.37 5.22 24.42
N ILE A 37 -7.62 4.63 23.48
CA ILE A 37 -6.30 5.13 23.08
C ILE A 37 -6.39 6.49 22.36
N ALA A 38 -7.38 6.66 21.48
CA ALA A 38 -7.56 7.92 20.76
C ALA A 38 -7.86 9.09 21.72
N GLU A 39 -8.64 8.85 22.76
CA GLU A 39 -9.05 9.81 23.80
C GLU A 39 -8.02 9.97 24.94
N ASP A 40 -6.93 9.19 24.94
CA ASP A 40 -5.89 9.30 25.97
C ASP A 40 -4.97 10.49 25.71
N ASP A 41 -5.15 11.56 26.49
CA ASP A 41 -4.33 12.79 26.38
C ASP A 41 -2.91 12.64 26.96
N THR A 42 -2.59 11.52 27.62
CA THR A 42 -1.24 11.25 28.14
C THR A 42 -0.29 10.68 27.09
N LEU A 43 -0.82 10.14 26.00
CA LEU A 43 -0.06 9.60 24.89
C LEU A 43 0.13 10.66 23.81
N ASP A 44 1.37 10.80 23.33
CA ASP A 44 1.61 11.54 22.09
C ASP A 44 1.08 10.77 20.87
N PHE A 45 1.05 11.44 19.72
CA PHE A 45 0.51 10.85 18.49
C PHE A 45 1.24 9.57 18.08
N GLY A 46 2.58 9.52 18.19
CA GLY A 46 3.36 8.34 17.83
C GLY A 46 3.03 7.14 18.71
N ALA A 47 2.95 7.36 20.04
CA ALA A 47 2.56 6.34 21.00
C ALA A 47 1.13 5.84 20.76
N LYS A 48 0.19 6.72 20.36
CA LYS A 48 -1.15 6.31 19.94
C LYS A 48 -1.10 5.36 18.74
N ILE A 49 -0.28 5.66 17.74
CA ILE A 49 -0.11 4.81 16.55
C ILE A 49 0.47 3.44 16.93
N ASP A 50 1.45 3.38 17.83
CA ASP A 50 2.04 2.11 18.30
C ASP A 50 1.00 1.25 19.04
N CYS A 51 0.25 1.83 19.99
CA CYS A 51 -0.83 1.12 20.68
C CYS A 51 -1.94 0.65 19.73
N LEU A 52 -2.29 1.46 18.71
CA LEU A 52 -3.29 1.08 17.72
C LEU A 52 -2.81 -0.07 16.83
N ALA A 53 -1.53 -0.07 16.46
CA ALA A 53 -0.93 -1.16 15.69
C ALA A 53 -1.07 -2.50 16.41
N GLU A 54 -0.85 -2.54 17.73
CA GLU A 54 -1.05 -3.74 18.55
C GLU A 54 -2.53 -4.16 18.64
N ILE A 55 -3.44 -3.19 18.85
CA ILE A 55 -4.87 -3.48 18.96
C ILE A 55 -5.43 -4.04 17.65
N ARG A 56 -5.00 -3.48 16.51
CA ARG A 56 -5.49 -3.84 15.18
C ARG A 56 -4.71 -4.97 14.52
N ASN A 57 -3.55 -5.35 15.07
CA ASN A 57 -2.58 -6.23 14.42
C ASN A 57 -2.13 -5.65 13.07
N TRP A 58 -1.77 -4.38 13.06
CA TRP A 58 -1.22 -3.75 11.86
C TRP A 58 0.11 -4.37 11.47
N PHE A 59 0.45 -4.24 10.20
CA PHE A 59 1.77 -4.61 9.71
C PHE A 59 2.81 -3.60 10.22
N CYS A 60 3.56 -3.98 11.24
CA CYS A 60 4.64 -3.20 11.83
C CYS A 60 5.81 -4.13 12.19
N ALA A 61 7.00 -3.53 12.31
CA ALA A 61 8.21 -4.19 12.79
C ALA A 61 8.96 -3.24 13.74
N ASP A 62 10.06 -3.70 14.32
CA ASP A 62 10.90 -2.88 15.19
C ASP A 62 11.37 -1.60 14.46
N THR A 63 11.08 -0.45 15.07
CA THR A 63 11.40 0.87 14.52
C THR A 63 12.64 1.50 15.15
N THR A 64 13.30 0.85 16.11
CA THR A 64 14.37 1.43 16.93
C THR A 64 15.45 2.16 16.11
N VAL A 65 16.00 1.51 15.08
CA VAL A 65 17.06 2.12 14.24
C VAL A 65 16.52 3.25 13.37
N VAL A 66 15.28 3.12 12.87
CA VAL A 66 14.63 4.15 12.07
C VAL A 66 14.32 5.38 12.95
N ASP A 67 13.85 5.17 14.18
CA ASP A 67 13.55 6.24 15.13
C ASP A 67 14.83 7.00 15.53
N GLN A 68 15.94 6.29 15.79
CA GLN A 68 17.26 6.90 16.03
C GLN A 68 17.76 7.72 14.83
N TYR A 69 17.55 7.21 13.61
CA TYR A 69 17.83 7.99 12.41
C TYR A 69 16.94 9.25 12.35
N MET A 70 15.65 9.10 12.60
CA MET A 70 14.68 10.20 12.57
C MET A 70 14.95 11.26 13.63
N SER A 71 15.56 10.91 14.77
CA SER A 71 16.00 11.85 15.83
C SER A 71 17.39 12.45 15.63
N ASP A 72 18.06 12.18 14.49
CA ASP A 72 19.44 12.63 14.20
C ASP A 72 20.51 12.01 15.11
N GLU A 73 20.17 10.94 15.85
CA GLU A 73 21.14 10.18 16.65
C GLU A 73 22.02 9.27 15.79
N LEU A 74 21.50 8.82 14.65
CA LEU A 74 22.23 8.01 13.67
C LEU A 74 22.33 8.73 12.32
N PRO A 75 23.55 8.87 11.74
CA PRO A 75 23.72 9.32 10.36
C PRO A 75 23.08 8.35 9.36
N THR A 76 22.65 8.87 8.19
CA THR A 76 21.99 8.06 7.14
C THR A 76 22.81 6.82 6.76
N ALA A 77 24.12 6.96 6.53
CA ALA A 77 24.97 5.85 6.11
C ALA A 77 25.02 4.73 7.17
N GLU A 78 25.10 5.10 8.44
CA GLU A 78 25.17 4.16 9.55
C GLU A 78 23.83 3.43 9.77
N ALA A 79 22.71 4.17 9.75
CA ALA A 79 21.38 3.58 9.85
C ALA A 79 21.12 2.58 8.71
N VAL A 80 21.50 2.94 7.49
CA VAL A 80 21.38 2.08 6.31
C VAL A 80 22.26 0.83 6.45
N ASP A 81 23.51 0.96 6.91
CA ASP A 81 24.40 -0.18 7.09
C ASP A 81 23.91 -1.15 8.18
N ILE A 82 23.42 -0.64 9.31
CA ILE A 82 22.84 -1.45 10.39
C ILE A 82 21.67 -2.29 9.88
N LEU A 83 20.76 -1.66 9.12
CA LEU A 83 19.55 -2.31 8.62
C LEU A 83 19.82 -3.25 7.43
N ALA A 84 20.72 -2.87 6.52
CA ALA A 84 20.98 -3.63 5.29
C ALA A 84 21.89 -4.83 5.51
N LYS A 85 22.88 -4.75 6.40
CA LYS A 85 23.88 -5.81 6.61
C LYS A 85 23.27 -7.20 6.84
N PRO A 86 22.31 -7.42 7.76
CA PRO A 86 21.73 -8.75 7.96
C PRO A 86 20.99 -9.24 6.71
N ILE A 87 20.39 -8.34 5.92
CA ILE A 87 19.73 -8.68 4.65
C ILE A 87 20.77 -9.08 3.61
N ASP A 88 21.86 -8.33 3.48
CA ASP A 88 22.96 -8.61 2.54
C ASP A 88 23.59 -9.98 2.82
N GLU A 89 23.81 -10.31 4.10
CA GLU A 89 24.35 -11.59 4.55
C GLU A 89 23.38 -12.75 4.28
N ALA A 90 22.11 -12.60 4.67
CA ALA A 90 21.08 -13.62 4.42
C ALA A 90 20.86 -13.85 2.92
N TYR A 91 20.82 -12.77 2.12
CA TYR A 91 20.67 -12.86 0.67
C TYR A 91 21.83 -13.60 0.03
N SER A 92 23.07 -13.17 0.32
CA SER A 92 24.29 -13.69 -0.32
C SER A 92 24.60 -15.14 0.04
N THR A 93 24.07 -15.63 1.17
CA THR A 93 24.27 -16.99 1.64
C THR A 93 23.08 -17.91 1.38
N ALA A 94 22.06 -17.44 0.65
CA ALA A 94 20.80 -18.16 0.47
C ALA A 94 20.19 -18.62 1.82
N ASN A 95 20.14 -17.69 2.78
CA ASN A 95 19.74 -17.91 4.18
C ASN A 95 20.61 -18.97 4.86
N ALA A 96 21.93 -18.80 4.83
CA ALA A 96 22.91 -19.79 5.31
C ALA A 96 22.69 -21.20 4.69
N GLY A 97 22.28 -21.24 3.42
CA GLY A 97 22.00 -22.47 2.66
C GLY A 97 20.63 -23.08 2.86
N THR A 98 19.83 -22.59 3.81
CA THR A 98 18.46 -23.08 4.09
C THR A 98 17.57 -22.97 2.85
N GLU A 99 17.74 -21.93 2.04
CA GLU A 99 16.89 -21.70 0.88
C GLU A 99 17.17 -22.68 -0.26
N TYR A 100 18.42 -23.17 -0.38
CA TYR A 100 18.73 -24.24 -1.33
C TYR A 100 17.91 -25.50 -1.04
N PHE A 101 17.86 -25.91 0.23
CA PHE A 101 17.06 -27.07 0.65
C PHE A 101 15.57 -26.87 0.36
N ARG A 102 15.01 -25.72 0.73
CA ARG A 102 13.58 -25.43 0.54
C ARG A 102 13.19 -25.39 -0.93
N GLN A 103 13.94 -24.67 -1.76
CA GLN A 103 13.63 -24.54 -3.18
C GLN A 103 13.86 -25.85 -3.94
N GLU A 104 14.86 -26.64 -3.54
CA GLU A 104 15.04 -27.97 -4.11
C GLU A 104 13.90 -28.93 -3.72
N ARG A 105 13.36 -28.84 -2.49
CA ARG A 105 12.18 -29.61 -2.10
C ARG A 105 10.96 -29.27 -2.94
N VAL A 106 10.75 -27.99 -3.24
CA VAL A 106 9.70 -27.53 -4.19
C VAL A 106 9.98 -28.09 -5.58
N ALA A 107 11.22 -27.96 -6.08
CA ALA A 107 11.61 -28.46 -7.39
C ALA A 107 11.38 -29.98 -7.55
N ARG A 108 11.75 -30.79 -6.56
CA ARG A 108 11.51 -32.26 -6.56
C ARG A 108 10.04 -32.62 -6.73
N ILE A 109 9.14 -31.86 -6.10
CA ILE A 109 7.70 -32.06 -6.27
C ILE A 109 7.27 -31.65 -7.68
N GLN A 110 7.77 -30.51 -8.17
CA GLN A 110 7.40 -29.97 -9.48
C GLN A 110 7.92 -30.79 -10.66
N ARG A 111 9.12 -31.36 -10.58
CA ARG A 111 9.70 -32.21 -11.64
C ARG A 111 8.80 -33.39 -12.00
N LYS A 112 8.02 -33.92 -11.05
CA LYS A 112 7.09 -35.06 -11.26
C LYS A 112 5.92 -34.73 -12.20
N TYR A 113 5.64 -33.46 -12.45
CA TYR A 113 4.55 -33.02 -13.34
C TYR A 113 5.00 -32.74 -14.79
N HIS A 114 6.27 -32.95 -15.10
CA HIS A 114 6.85 -32.65 -16.41
C HIS A 114 7.56 -33.88 -17.00
N SER A 115 7.78 -33.88 -18.32
CA SER A 115 8.69 -34.87 -18.93
C SER A 115 10.11 -34.66 -18.39
N PRO A 116 10.97 -35.70 -18.39
CA PRO A 116 12.34 -35.58 -17.88
C PRO A 116 13.13 -34.40 -18.49
N GLU A 117 12.99 -34.18 -19.79
CA GLU A 117 13.67 -33.10 -20.51
C GLU A 117 13.16 -31.73 -20.05
N LYS A 118 11.83 -31.59 -19.92
CA LYS A 118 11.21 -30.34 -19.48
C LYS A 118 11.48 -30.06 -18.01
N ALA A 119 11.54 -31.10 -17.18
CA ALA A 119 11.92 -30.99 -15.77
C ALA A 119 13.37 -30.50 -15.62
N LEU A 120 14.30 -31.03 -16.42
CA LEU A 120 15.71 -30.60 -16.41
C LEU A 120 15.86 -29.15 -16.87
N GLU A 121 15.13 -28.73 -17.92
CA GLU A 121 15.10 -27.35 -18.40
C GLU A 121 14.58 -26.37 -17.34
N LEU A 122 13.47 -26.72 -16.67
CA LEU A 122 12.78 -25.81 -15.75
C LEU A 122 13.38 -25.76 -14.34
N TRP A 123 13.97 -26.86 -13.88
CA TRP A 123 14.37 -27.04 -12.48
C TRP A 123 15.80 -27.52 -12.29
N GLY A 124 16.55 -27.72 -13.38
CA GLY A 124 17.89 -28.30 -13.32
C GLY A 124 17.90 -29.75 -12.83
N PRO A 125 19.10 -30.35 -12.73
CA PRO A 125 19.24 -31.68 -12.14
C PRO A 125 18.83 -31.64 -10.67
N GLU A 126 18.28 -32.75 -10.19
CA GLU A 126 18.02 -32.94 -8.77
C GLU A 126 19.35 -32.91 -7.99
N GLN A 127 19.36 -32.16 -6.89
CA GLN A 127 20.53 -31.97 -6.04
C GLN A 127 20.17 -32.31 -4.60
N ASP A 128 21.13 -32.78 -3.82
CA ASP A 128 20.96 -33.04 -2.39
C ASP A 128 21.58 -31.89 -1.59
N TRP A 129 20.71 -31.17 -0.88
CA TRP A 129 21.10 -30.12 0.06
C TRP A 129 20.82 -30.60 1.48
N PRO A 130 21.69 -30.29 2.46
CA PRO A 130 21.48 -30.71 3.84
C PRO A 130 20.20 -30.07 4.40
N GLU A 131 19.43 -30.86 5.16
CA GLU A 131 18.28 -30.34 5.89
C GLU A 131 18.76 -29.43 7.04
N PRO A 132 18.27 -28.19 7.12
CA PRO A 132 18.72 -27.24 8.13
C PRO A 132 18.13 -27.58 9.50
N GLU A 133 18.92 -27.42 10.57
CA GLU A 133 18.53 -27.74 11.94
C GLU A 133 17.31 -26.94 12.42
N ASN A 134 17.18 -25.69 11.96
CA ASN A 134 16.10 -24.76 12.34
C ASN A 134 15.21 -24.40 11.14
N GLU A 135 14.78 -25.39 10.33
CA GLU A 135 13.97 -25.13 9.12
C GLU A 135 12.70 -24.30 9.36
N ARG A 136 12.16 -24.27 10.59
CA ARG A 136 10.93 -23.56 10.93
C ARG A 136 11.14 -22.12 11.38
N ASP A 137 12.38 -21.73 11.65
CA ASP A 137 12.68 -20.35 11.97
C ASP A 137 12.91 -19.57 10.66
N HIS A 138 12.03 -18.63 10.39
CA HIS A 138 12.08 -17.77 9.22
C HIS A 138 12.48 -16.34 9.57
N SER A 139 12.66 -16.05 10.86
CA SER A 139 12.87 -14.68 11.36
C SER A 139 14.13 -14.02 10.78
N GLU A 140 15.16 -14.82 10.51
CA GLU A 140 16.45 -14.39 9.95
C GLU A 140 16.55 -14.58 8.43
N SER A 141 15.48 -15.00 7.75
CA SER A 141 15.51 -15.13 6.29
C SER A 141 15.55 -13.76 5.62
N ALA A 142 16.24 -13.65 4.47
CA ALA A 142 16.32 -12.42 3.68
C ALA A 142 14.92 -11.84 3.39
N GLU A 143 13.95 -12.71 3.06
CA GLU A 143 12.56 -12.31 2.84
C GLU A 143 11.95 -11.63 4.08
N MET A 144 12.03 -12.28 5.25
CA MET A 144 11.45 -11.74 6.49
C MET A 144 12.15 -10.46 6.95
N LEU A 145 13.47 -10.39 6.81
CA LEU A 145 14.24 -9.19 7.13
C LEU A 145 13.86 -8.01 6.22
N LEU A 146 13.63 -8.26 4.92
CA LEU A 146 13.12 -7.26 3.98
C LEU A 146 11.69 -6.80 4.34
N TRP A 147 10.80 -7.72 4.71
CA TRP A 147 9.47 -7.36 5.23
C TRP A 147 9.57 -6.47 6.46
N ASN A 148 10.41 -6.84 7.43
CA ASN A 148 10.61 -6.06 8.66
C ASN A 148 11.20 -4.67 8.37
N LEU A 149 12.16 -4.57 7.45
CA LEU A 149 12.69 -3.28 7.00
C LEU A 149 11.57 -2.38 6.47
N TRP A 150 10.78 -2.86 5.51
CA TRP A 150 9.75 -2.02 4.91
C TRP A 150 8.60 -1.72 5.88
N TYR A 151 8.20 -2.67 6.73
CA TYR A 151 7.19 -2.42 7.76
C TYR A 151 7.66 -1.44 8.82
N SER A 152 8.94 -1.43 9.21
CA SER A 152 9.45 -0.41 10.14
C SER A 152 9.44 1.00 9.55
N ILE A 153 9.87 1.16 8.29
CA ILE A 153 9.83 2.45 7.57
C ILE A 153 8.39 2.92 7.37
N ILE A 154 7.50 2.04 6.91
CA ILE A 154 6.09 2.37 6.66
C ILE A 154 5.37 2.70 7.97
N HIS A 155 5.61 1.94 9.04
CA HIS A 155 5.06 2.24 10.36
C HIS A 155 5.57 3.58 10.90
N THR A 156 6.84 3.90 10.67
CA THR A 156 7.39 5.23 11.00
C THR A 156 6.71 6.34 10.22
N ALA A 157 6.41 6.14 8.94
CA ALA A 157 5.69 7.12 8.12
C ALA A 157 4.31 7.46 8.68
N LYS A 158 3.58 6.47 9.24
CA LYS A 158 2.27 6.69 9.89
C LYS A 158 2.36 7.70 11.05
N LYS A 159 3.50 7.78 11.75
CA LYS A 159 3.75 8.66 12.92
C LYS A 159 4.09 10.11 12.54
N ILE A 160 4.43 10.39 11.27
CA ILE A 160 4.89 11.72 10.84
C ILE A 160 3.74 12.46 10.15
N HIS A 161 3.30 13.58 10.72
CA HIS A 161 2.22 14.37 10.13
C HIS A 161 2.52 14.76 8.67
N PHE A 162 1.54 14.66 7.77
CA PHE A 162 1.73 14.88 6.33
C PHE A 162 2.24 16.28 5.97
N SER A 163 1.95 17.27 6.82
CA SER A 163 2.43 18.66 6.66
C SER A 163 3.86 18.89 7.14
N ASP A 164 4.45 17.96 7.91
CA ASP A 164 5.86 18.02 8.29
C ASP A 164 6.73 17.52 7.13
N GLU A 165 6.87 18.39 6.12
CA GLU A 165 7.57 18.05 4.90
C GLU A 165 9.03 17.67 5.15
N ALA A 166 9.67 18.28 6.14
CA ALA A 166 11.08 18.04 6.45
C ALA A 166 11.28 16.62 6.98
N ARG A 167 10.46 16.19 7.95
CA ARG A 167 10.52 14.82 8.46
C ARG A 167 10.07 13.79 7.42
N GLN A 168 9.04 14.11 6.63
CA GLN A 168 8.61 13.25 5.52
C GLN A 168 9.73 13.05 4.49
N HIS A 169 10.42 14.12 4.08
CA HIS A 169 11.57 14.02 3.17
C HIS A 169 12.74 13.27 3.78
N LYS A 170 13.04 13.48 5.07
CA LYS A 170 14.10 12.74 5.76
C LYS A 170 13.90 11.21 5.70
N LEU A 171 12.65 10.75 5.82
CA LEU A 171 12.32 9.33 5.65
C LEU A 171 12.43 8.87 4.19
N VAL A 172 12.04 9.71 3.23
CA VAL A 172 12.27 9.45 1.78
C VAL A 172 13.75 9.34 1.46
N ASP A 173 14.60 10.17 2.07
CA ASP A 173 16.06 10.15 1.89
C ASP A 173 16.66 8.83 2.40
N LEU A 174 16.12 8.26 3.47
CA LEU A 174 16.52 6.93 3.95
C LEU A 174 16.23 5.85 2.89
N VAL A 175 15.03 5.85 2.31
CA VAL A 175 14.68 4.90 1.23
C VAL A 175 15.54 5.12 -0.01
N ARG A 176 15.83 6.38 -0.36
CA ARG A 176 16.75 6.71 -1.46
C ARG A 176 18.16 6.20 -1.20
N ALA A 177 18.64 6.30 0.04
CA ALA A 177 19.95 5.79 0.43
C ALA A 177 20.01 4.25 0.32
N PHE A 178 18.95 3.53 0.71
CA PHE A 178 18.84 2.10 0.41
C PHE A 178 18.91 1.84 -1.09
N LYS A 179 18.09 2.53 -1.90
CA LYS A 179 18.05 2.35 -3.37
C LYS A 179 19.43 2.52 -4.03
N ALA A 180 20.25 3.43 -3.51
CA ALA A 180 21.57 3.74 -4.03
C ALA A 180 22.67 2.76 -3.61
N ARG A 181 22.39 1.82 -2.69
CA ARG A 181 23.36 0.80 -2.26
C ARG A 181 23.73 -0.13 -3.41
N GLN A 182 24.95 -0.64 -3.34
CA GLN A 182 25.34 -1.78 -4.15
C GLN A 182 24.53 -3.01 -3.74
N ASN A 183 23.94 -3.70 -4.71
CA ASN A 183 23.25 -4.98 -4.46
C ASN A 183 24.22 -6.02 -3.87
N PRO A 184 23.78 -6.83 -2.90
CA PRO A 184 24.57 -7.94 -2.38
C PRO A 184 24.92 -8.93 -3.49
N THR A 185 26.05 -9.63 -3.32
CA THR A 185 26.47 -10.65 -4.28
C THR A 185 25.47 -11.80 -4.32
N GLU A 186 25.18 -12.31 -5.52
CA GLU A 186 24.35 -13.50 -5.67
C GLU A 186 24.98 -14.72 -4.96
N PRO A 187 24.16 -15.59 -4.33
CA PRO A 187 24.62 -16.86 -3.78
C PRO A 187 25.37 -17.72 -4.77
N VAL A 188 26.43 -18.38 -4.28
CA VAL A 188 27.21 -19.34 -5.07
C VAL A 188 27.06 -20.74 -4.45
N PRO A 189 26.48 -21.73 -5.16
CA PRO A 189 25.99 -21.64 -6.54
C PRO A 189 24.59 -20.99 -6.64
N MET A 190 24.30 -20.24 -7.71
CA MET A 190 22.93 -19.82 -8.01
C MET A 190 22.20 -20.96 -8.74
N THR A 191 21.44 -21.77 -8.01
CA THR A 191 20.69 -22.89 -8.60
C THR A 191 19.44 -22.41 -9.34
N ILE A 192 18.96 -23.17 -10.34
CA ILE A 192 17.72 -22.83 -11.06
C ILE A 192 16.52 -22.72 -10.10
N PRO A 193 16.29 -23.64 -9.14
CA PRO A 193 15.23 -23.48 -8.16
C PRO A 193 15.36 -22.21 -7.31
N LEU A 194 16.56 -21.87 -6.85
CA LEU A 194 16.78 -20.66 -6.06
C LEU A 194 16.47 -19.39 -6.89
N LYS A 195 16.92 -19.35 -8.15
CA LYS A 195 16.65 -18.21 -9.04
C LYS A 195 15.17 -18.03 -9.38
N ARG A 196 14.31 -19.02 -9.08
CA ARG A 196 12.84 -18.91 -9.23
C ARG A 196 12.15 -18.43 -7.95
N ASN A 197 12.85 -18.37 -6.82
CA ASN A 197 12.35 -17.71 -5.64
C ASN A 197 12.33 -16.20 -5.90
N TRP A 198 11.19 -15.56 -5.63
CA TRP A 198 10.97 -14.15 -5.93
C TRP A 198 11.98 -13.17 -5.31
N VAL A 199 12.63 -13.52 -4.19
CA VAL A 199 13.71 -12.71 -3.59
C VAL A 199 14.96 -12.72 -4.48
N TRP A 200 15.32 -13.85 -5.07
CA TRP A 200 16.52 -13.99 -5.90
C TRP A 200 16.25 -13.83 -7.40
N GLU A 201 14.98 -13.88 -7.82
CA GLU A 201 14.55 -13.85 -9.22
C GLU A 201 15.16 -12.68 -9.99
N LEU A 202 15.09 -11.48 -9.44
CA LEU A 202 15.59 -10.27 -10.08
C LEU A 202 17.12 -10.13 -10.04
N GLY A 203 17.80 -10.82 -9.12
CA GLY A 203 19.26 -10.65 -8.90
C GLY A 203 19.64 -9.31 -8.28
N THR A 204 18.65 -8.54 -7.83
CA THR A 204 18.79 -7.22 -7.23
C THR A 204 17.95 -7.15 -5.96
N VAL A 205 18.41 -6.39 -4.98
CA VAL A 205 17.73 -6.20 -3.69
C VAL A 205 17.41 -4.73 -3.50
N TRP A 206 18.44 -3.89 -3.57
CA TRP A 206 18.38 -2.48 -3.22
C TRP A 206 17.93 -1.61 -4.40
N SER A 207 18.51 -1.79 -5.59
CA SER A 207 18.20 -0.94 -6.74
C SER A 207 16.71 -0.96 -7.12
N ASP A 208 16.09 -2.13 -6.98
CA ASP A 208 14.67 -2.38 -7.26
C ASP A 208 13.78 -2.29 -6.02
N LEU A 209 14.35 -2.06 -4.83
CA LEU A 209 13.63 -2.01 -3.56
C LEU A 209 12.71 -3.22 -3.40
N ILE A 210 13.30 -4.42 -3.52
CA ILE A 210 12.55 -5.67 -3.55
C ILE A 210 11.63 -5.78 -2.33
N ILE A 211 10.44 -6.36 -2.52
CA ILE A 211 9.38 -6.48 -1.50
C ILE A 211 8.69 -5.16 -1.11
N LEU A 212 9.27 -3.96 -1.31
CA LEU A 212 8.62 -2.70 -0.92
C LEU A 212 7.21 -2.55 -1.49
N GLY A 213 7.03 -2.83 -2.78
CA GLY A 213 5.71 -2.78 -3.42
C GLY A 213 4.70 -3.77 -2.83
N ALA A 214 5.16 -4.95 -2.41
CA ALA A 214 4.33 -5.94 -1.72
C ALA A 214 3.99 -5.49 -0.29
N SER A 215 4.96 -4.90 0.45
CA SER A 215 4.73 -4.29 1.76
C SER A 215 3.70 -3.17 1.73
N ILE A 216 3.75 -2.31 0.71
CA ILE A 216 2.75 -1.26 0.53
C ILE A 216 1.37 -1.86 0.26
N ALA A 217 1.28 -2.92 -0.55
CA ALA A 217 0.02 -3.60 -0.84
C ALA A 217 -0.58 -4.28 0.41
N GLU A 218 0.25 -4.91 1.25
CA GLU A 218 -0.20 -5.54 2.50
C GLU A 218 -0.61 -4.50 3.55
N VAL A 219 0.16 -3.42 3.73
CA VAL A 219 -0.18 -2.35 4.69
C VAL A 219 -1.49 -1.64 4.32
N ARG A 220 -1.95 -1.70 3.07
CA ARG A 220 -3.30 -1.22 2.72
C ARG A 220 -4.42 -1.97 3.47
N ASN A 221 -4.15 -3.17 3.97
CA ASN A 221 -5.07 -3.85 4.87
C ASN A 221 -5.17 -3.16 6.24
N ASP A 222 -4.27 -2.25 6.61
CA ASP A 222 -4.33 -1.46 7.85
C ASP A 222 -5.23 -0.22 7.73
N SER A 223 -5.65 0.15 6.51
CA SER A 223 -6.47 1.33 6.22
C SER A 223 -7.84 1.35 6.90
N CYS A 224 -8.41 2.54 7.03
CA CYS A 224 -9.76 2.78 7.51
C CYS A 224 -10.79 1.96 6.71
N GLY A 225 -11.65 1.21 7.42
CA GLY A 225 -12.68 0.36 6.79
C GLY A 225 -12.22 -1.04 6.37
N CYS A 226 -10.92 -1.32 6.43
CA CYS A 226 -10.34 -2.66 6.27
C CYS A 226 -9.93 -3.22 7.66
N GLY A 227 -8.63 -3.28 7.94
CA GLY A 227 -8.06 -3.69 9.22
C GLY A 227 -7.97 -2.55 10.23
N GLY A 228 -7.90 -1.29 9.79
CA GLY A 228 -8.06 -0.11 10.65
C GLY A 228 -9.52 0.20 10.98
N GLY A 229 -9.71 0.94 12.07
CA GLY A 229 -10.96 1.61 12.40
C GLY A 229 -11.02 3.03 11.82
N TRP A 230 -11.90 3.84 12.40
CA TRP A 230 -12.19 5.21 11.96
C TRP A 230 -11.90 6.26 13.04
N THR A 231 -11.14 5.92 14.08
CA THR A 231 -10.74 6.93 15.07
C THR A 231 -9.83 7.97 14.43
N TRP A 232 -9.78 9.18 14.99
CA TRP A 232 -8.97 10.27 14.45
C TRP A 232 -7.49 9.88 14.21
N PRO A 233 -6.79 9.18 15.13
CA PRO A 233 -5.41 8.77 14.87
C PRO A 233 -5.28 7.73 13.75
N GLU A 234 -6.25 6.84 13.58
CA GLU A 234 -6.24 5.86 12.47
C GLU A 234 -6.37 6.56 11.11
N GLN A 235 -7.26 7.55 11.01
CA GLN A 235 -7.41 8.37 9.80
C GLN A 235 -6.13 9.16 9.49
N GLN A 236 -5.53 9.79 10.50
CA GLN A 236 -4.30 10.55 10.35
C GLN A 236 -3.11 9.67 9.95
N ALA A 237 -2.97 8.47 10.53
CA ALA A 237 -1.93 7.51 10.16
C ALA A 237 -1.99 7.16 8.67
N GLU A 238 -3.18 6.93 8.12
CA GLU A 238 -3.36 6.65 6.70
C GLU A 238 -3.10 7.89 5.82
N GLN A 239 -3.49 9.09 6.25
CA GLN A 239 -3.19 10.33 5.52
C GLN A 239 -1.69 10.60 5.45
N ASN A 240 -0.99 10.45 6.58
CA ASN A 240 0.48 10.55 6.69
C ASN A 240 1.17 9.56 5.75
N LEU A 241 0.68 8.33 5.72
CA LEU A 241 1.22 7.29 4.87
C LEU A 241 1.02 7.59 3.37
N ASN A 242 -0.14 8.11 2.99
CA ASN A 242 -0.40 8.52 1.61
C ASN A 242 0.51 9.68 1.17
N ALA A 243 0.76 10.65 2.05
CA ALA A 243 1.71 11.72 1.77
C ALA A 243 3.14 11.19 1.57
N PHE A 244 3.58 10.26 2.43
CA PHE A 244 4.88 9.59 2.28
C PHE A 244 5.00 8.87 0.93
N TYR A 245 4.00 8.08 0.56
CA TYR A 245 3.97 7.37 -0.71
C TYR A 245 3.97 8.29 -1.92
N ALA A 246 3.22 9.40 -1.85
CA ALA A 246 3.26 10.41 -2.90
C ALA A 246 4.66 11.00 -3.04
N ARG A 247 5.37 11.30 -1.95
CA ARG A 247 6.75 11.83 -2.00
C ARG A 247 7.77 10.81 -2.54
N LEU A 248 7.61 9.52 -2.22
CA LEU A 248 8.42 8.46 -2.84
C LEU A 248 8.25 8.42 -4.37
N THR A 249 7.01 8.65 -4.84
CA THR A 249 6.66 8.67 -6.26
C THR A 249 7.21 9.93 -6.95
N ALA A 250 6.91 11.11 -6.41
CA ALA A 250 7.35 12.39 -6.97
C ALA A 250 8.87 12.55 -7.01
N SER A 251 9.59 11.90 -6.08
CA SER A 251 11.06 11.92 -6.06
C SER A 251 11.72 10.84 -6.94
N GLY A 252 10.93 10.02 -7.65
CA GLY A 252 11.43 8.93 -8.50
C GLY A 252 12.09 7.77 -7.74
N VAL A 253 11.99 7.74 -6.40
CA VAL A 253 12.60 6.69 -5.57
C VAL A 253 11.86 5.35 -5.75
N ALA A 254 10.53 5.40 -5.71
CA ALA A 254 9.67 4.23 -5.95
C ALA A 254 8.42 4.66 -6.71
N ASN A 255 8.11 3.97 -7.82
CA ASN A 255 6.93 4.29 -8.61
C ASN A 255 5.69 3.55 -8.08
N ILE A 256 4.91 4.22 -7.24
CA ILE A 256 3.72 3.66 -6.57
C ILE A 256 2.45 4.46 -6.86
N HIS A 257 2.39 5.12 -8.02
CA HIS A 257 1.27 5.93 -8.51
C HIS A 257 -0.11 5.24 -8.43
N VAL A 258 -0.16 3.91 -8.54
CA VAL A 258 -1.40 3.11 -8.44
C VAL A 258 -2.13 3.37 -7.13
N GLN A 259 -1.42 3.64 -6.03
CA GLN A 259 -2.06 3.99 -4.75
C GLN A 259 -2.79 5.34 -4.86
N GLY A 260 -2.18 6.34 -5.51
CA GLY A 260 -2.82 7.63 -5.77
C GLY A 260 -4.03 7.53 -6.70
N GLU A 261 -3.97 6.68 -7.73
CA GLU A 261 -5.12 6.40 -8.60
C GLU A 261 -6.30 5.81 -7.81
N ILE A 262 -6.02 4.89 -6.89
CA ILE A 262 -7.02 4.28 -6.00
C ILE A 262 -7.65 5.35 -5.09
N CYS A 263 -6.84 6.19 -4.44
CA CYS A 263 -7.34 7.28 -3.59
C CYS A 263 -8.21 8.26 -4.38
N ALA A 264 -7.78 8.66 -5.58
CA ALA A 264 -8.56 9.52 -6.45
C ALA A 264 -9.91 8.90 -6.82
N VAL A 265 -9.95 7.61 -7.15
CA VAL A 265 -11.20 6.89 -7.41
C VAL A 265 -12.10 6.86 -6.19
N ASP A 266 -11.57 6.50 -5.02
CA ASP A 266 -12.36 6.36 -3.80
C ASP A 266 -12.96 7.70 -3.34
N ALA A 267 -12.24 8.82 -3.52
CA ALA A 267 -12.73 10.15 -3.16
C ALA A 267 -13.69 10.77 -4.20
N LEU A 268 -13.30 10.71 -5.48
CA LEU A 268 -13.91 11.54 -6.51
C LEU A 268 -15.01 10.80 -7.28
N GLU A 269 -14.87 9.47 -7.41
CA GLU A 269 -15.72 8.67 -8.29
C GLU A 269 -16.69 7.76 -7.56
N LYS A 270 -16.38 7.36 -6.32
CA LYS A 270 -17.25 6.46 -5.54
C LYS A 270 -18.07 7.20 -4.51
N ALA A 271 -19.22 6.62 -4.13
CA ALA A 271 -19.92 7.05 -2.93
C ALA A 271 -19.08 6.70 -1.68
N PRO A 272 -19.12 7.54 -0.62
CA PRO A 272 -18.48 7.23 0.64
C PRO A 272 -18.93 5.85 1.14
N THR A 273 -17.96 5.01 1.53
CA THR A 273 -18.26 3.67 2.03
C THR A 273 -17.33 3.30 3.19
N PRO A 274 -17.88 2.75 4.30
CA PRO A 274 -17.08 2.28 5.43
C PRO A 274 -16.44 0.90 5.19
N TRP A 275 -16.58 0.36 3.97
CA TRP A 275 -16.06 -0.94 3.54
C TRP A 275 -16.49 -2.13 4.43
N TYR A 276 -15.54 -2.94 4.92
CA TYR A 276 -15.79 -4.23 5.56
C TYR A 276 -16.15 -4.09 7.03
N ARG A 277 -15.79 -2.98 7.69
CA ARG A 277 -16.10 -2.71 9.09
C ARG A 277 -17.54 -2.18 9.21
N ARG A 278 -18.39 -2.94 9.89
CA ARG A 278 -19.85 -2.67 9.97
C ARG A 278 -20.33 -2.23 11.35
N VAL A 279 -19.47 -2.31 12.37
CA VAL A 279 -19.83 -1.89 13.73
C VAL A 279 -19.63 -0.39 13.84
N ALA A 280 -20.75 0.35 13.94
CA ALA A 280 -20.79 1.81 14.10
C ALA A 280 -19.93 2.55 13.06
N PRO A 281 -20.25 2.45 11.75
CA PRO A 281 -19.53 3.22 10.75
C PRO A 281 -19.68 4.73 11.02
N PRO A 282 -18.63 5.52 10.74
CA PRO A 282 -18.76 6.97 10.79
C PRO A 282 -19.77 7.48 9.75
N PRO A 283 -20.28 8.70 9.92
CA PRO A 283 -21.16 9.31 8.93
C PRO A 283 -20.42 9.55 7.60
N ASP A 284 -21.17 9.60 6.50
CA ASP A 284 -20.61 9.67 5.14
C ASP A 284 -19.69 10.88 4.91
N HIS A 285 -19.96 12.02 5.55
CA HIS A 285 -19.11 13.22 5.44
C HIS A 285 -17.73 13.03 6.09
N GLU A 286 -17.61 12.25 7.17
CA GLU A 286 -16.31 11.92 7.78
C GLU A 286 -15.51 10.97 6.87
N ILE A 287 -16.19 9.98 6.27
CA ILE A 287 -15.58 9.07 5.29
C ILE A 287 -15.08 9.85 4.07
N LEU A 288 -15.94 10.72 3.54
CA LEU A 288 -15.60 11.58 2.40
C LEU A 288 -14.44 12.51 2.72
N SER A 289 -14.46 13.13 3.90
CA SER A 289 -13.38 13.99 4.40
C SER A 289 -12.03 13.29 4.37
N HIS A 290 -11.97 12.06 4.88
CA HIS A 290 -10.77 11.25 4.86
C HIS A 290 -10.29 10.94 3.42
N TYR A 291 -11.20 10.47 2.55
CA TYR A 291 -10.85 10.14 1.17
C TYR A 291 -10.39 11.36 0.37
N VAL A 292 -11.09 12.49 0.50
CA VAL A 292 -10.71 13.75 -0.16
C VAL A 292 -9.32 14.19 0.30
N THR A 293 -9.01 14.07 1.58
CA THR A 293 -7.67 14.39 2.12
C THR A 293 -6.60 13.52 1.47
N CYS A 294 -6.75 12.19 1.48
CA CYS A 294 -5.78 11.27 0.88
C CYS A 294 -5.60 11.54 -0.63
N ALA A 295 -6.69 11.72 -1.38
CA ALA A 295 -6.64 12.02 -2.80
C ALA A 295 -6.00 13.38 -3.10
N ALA A 296 -6.27 14.39 -2.27
CA ALA A 296 -5.68 15.72 -2.41
C ALA A 296 -4.16 15.66 -2.19
N LEU A 297 -3.68 14.96 -1.15
CA LEU A 297 -2.26 14.80 -0.87
C LEU A 297 -1.51 14.18 -2.06
N TRP A 298 -2.04 13.10 -2.64
CA TRP A 298 -1.49 12.49 -3.85
C TRP A 298 -1.45 13.45 -5.03
N THR A 299 -2.53 14.20 -5.23
CA THR A 299 -2.66 15.13 -6.36
C THR A 299 -1.70 16.31 -6.23
N ILE A 300 -1.54 16.86 -5.03
CA ILE A 300 -0.66 18.00 -4.76
C ILE A 300 0.81 17.60 -4.87
N ILE A 301 1.18 16.43 -4.32
CA ILE A 301 2.59 16.00 -4.23
C ILE A 301 3.07 15.30 -5.50
N ALA A 302 2.26 14.40 -6.07
CA ALA A 302 2.64 13.48 -7.15
C ALA A 302 1.58 13.42 -8.26
N GLY A 303 0.81 14.49 -8.45
CA GLY A 303 -0.28 14.51 -9.41
C GLY A 303 0.18 14.22 -10.84
N LYS A 304 1.36 14.73 -11.25
CA LYS A 304 1.90 14.46 -12.59
C LYS A 304 2.04 12.95 -12.81
N GLU A 305 2.62 12.23 -11.87
CA GLU A 305 2.86 10.79 -11.95
C GLU A 305 1.56 9.98 -11.86
N VAL A 306 0.63 10.40 -11.00
CA VAL A 306 -0.69 9.76 -10.86
C VAL A 306 -1.53 9.87 -12.14
N TYR A 307 -1.42 10.99 -12.85
CA TYR A 307 -2.22 11.27 -14.04
C TYR A 307 -1.45 11.14 -15.37
N ALA A 308 -0.15 10.80 -15.35
CA ALA A 308 0.70 10.68 -16.55
C ALA A 308 0.29 9.54 -17.50
N ARG A 309 -0.34 8.47 -16.99
CA ARG A 309 -0.75 7.33 -17.82
C ARG A 309 -1.97 7.61 -18.70
N TYR A 310 -2.67 8.71 -18.46
CA TYR A 310 -3.78 9.13 -19.30
C TYR A 310 -3.21 9.81 -20.56
N PRO A 311 -3.32 9.22 -21.76
CA PRO A 311 -2.84 9.85 -22.99
C PRO A 311 -3.36 11.27 -23.12
N HIS A 312 -2.48 12.17 -23.57
CA HIS A 312 -2.77 13.58 -23.88
C HIS A 312 -3.60 13.73 -25.17
N THR A 313 -4.66 12.94 -25.31
CA THR A 313 -5.64 13.12 -26.38
C THR A 313 -6.63 14.20 -25.97
N ARG A 314 -6.34 15.44 -26.38
CA ARG A 314 -7.22 16.59 -26.21
C ARG A 314 -8.48 16.40 -27.06
N ASP A 315 -9.62 16.15 -26.43
CA ASP A 315 -10.94 16.27 -27.06
C ASP A 315 -11.80 17.23 -26.23
N GLU A 316 -11.91 18.48 -26.68
CA GLU A 316 -12.68 19.52 -26.00
C GLU A 316 -14.17 19.15 -25.84
N ARG A 317 -14.68 18.25 -26.68
CA ARG A 317 -16.07 17.75 -26.57
C ARG A 317 -16.24 16.89 -25.32
N ASP A 318 -15.20 16.19 -24.88
CA ASP A 318 -15.25 15.32 -23.72
C ASP A 318 -15.18 16.14 -22.41
N ILE A 319 -14.47 17.28 -22.41
CA ILE A 319 -14.49 18.29 -21.32
C ILE A 319 -15.89 18.87 -21.13
N GLN A 320 -16.57 19.25 -22.22
CA GLN A 320 -17.94 19.79 -22.18
C GLN A 320 -18.98 18.82 -21.60
N VAL A 321 -18.66 17.53 -21.45
CA VAL A 321 -19.55 16.55 -20.85
C VAL A 321 -19.42 16.50 -19.33
N VAL A 322 -18.31 16.96 -18.75
CA VAL A 322 -18.00 16.84 -17.31
C VAL A 322 -19.08 17.48 -16.43
N ASP A 323 -19.56 18.68 -16.78
CA ASP A 323 -20.59 19.37 -15.99
C ASP A 323 -21.91 18.55 -15.91
N ARG A 324 -22.20 17.70 -16.91
CA ARG A 324 -23.40 16.83 -16.91
C ARG A 324 -23.25 15.58 -16.08
N ILE A 325 -22.03 15.24 -15.67
CA ILE A 325 -21.73 13.99 -14.95
C ILE A 325 -21.10 14.23 -13.57
N LEU A 326 -20.88 15.48 -13.18
CA LEU A 326 -20.17 15.84 -11.94
C LEU A 326 -20.84 15.29 -10.67
N GLU A 327 -22.17 15.17 -10.68
CA GLU A 327 -22.94 14.62 -9.57
C GLU A 327 -22.94 13.08 -9.53
N LEU A 328 -22.59 12.43 -10.65
CA LEU A 328 -22.63 10.97 -10.75
C LEU A 328 -21.49 10.32 -9.95
N ARG A 329 -21.76 9.13 -9.40
CA ARG A 329 -20.78 8.29 -8.71
C ARG A 329 -20.94 6.81 -9.12
N ASP A 330 -19.97 5.99 -8.77
CA ASP A 330 -19.97 4.54 -8.93
C ASP A 330 -20.26 4.10 -10.37
N ASN A 331 -21.22 3.17 -10.54
CA ASN A 331 -21.64 2.63 -11.83
C ASN A 331 -22.45 3.64 -12.66
N GLU A 332 -22.67 4.87 -12.18
CA GLU A 332 -23.31 5.91 -12.97
C GLU A 332 -22.35 6.65 -13.89
N LEU A 333 -21.06 6.63 -13.55
CA LEU A 333 -20.03 7.26 -14.37
C LEU A 333 -19.84 6.55 -15.72
N PRO A 334 -19.68 7.29 -16.84
CA PRO A 334 -19.59 6.71 -18.18
C PRO A 334 -18.48 5.65 -18.33
N TRP A 335 -17.34 5.84 -17.67
CA TRP A 335 -16.20 4.92 -17.71
C TRP A 335 -16.38 3.66 -16.83
N ASN A 336 -17.28 3.70 -15.85
CA ASN A 336 -17.61 2.54 -15.00
C ASN A 336 -18.72 1.67 -15.61
N ARG A 337 -19.62 2.27 -16.41
CA ARG A 337 -20.75 1.58 -17.09
C ARG A 337 -20.32 0.52 -18.11
N SER A 338 -19.06 0.52 -18.59
CA SER A 338 -18.60 -0.37 -19.65
C SER A 338 -17.54 -1.39 -19.22
N ARG A 339 -17.94 -2.44 -18.50
CA ARG A 339 -17.18 -3.72 -18.54
C ARG A 339 -17.59 -4.63 -19.71
N LYS A 340 -18.74 -4.41 -20.36
CA LYS A 340 -19.29 -5.35 -21.37
C LYS A 340 -19.76 -4.79 -22.72
N ARG A 341 -19.90 -3.47 -22.95
CA ARG A 341 -20.58 -2.97 -24.17
C ARG A 341 -19.92 -1.86 -24.99
N TYR A 342 -18.92 -1.14 -24.48
CA TYR A 342 -18.31 -0.04 -25.24
C TYR A 342 -16.78 -0.17 -25.30
N LYS A 343 -16.27 -0.38 -26.52
CA LYS A 343 -14.88 -0.17 -26.88
C LYS A 343 -14.63 1.34 -26.86
N GLY A 344 -14.10 1.88 -25.76
CA GLY A 344 -13.89 3.33 -25.66
C GLY A 344 -13.24 3.85 -24.39
N ARG A 345 -12.46 3.04 -23.65
CA ARG A 345 -11.74 3.51 -22.44
C ARG A 345 -10.92 4.78 -22.73
N ALA A 346 -10.22 4.80 -23.87
CA ALA A 346 -9.37 5.92 -24.29
C ALA A 346 -10.10 7.25 -24.51
N ARG A 347 -11.44 7.25 -24.68
CA ARG A 347 -12.19 8.50 -24.92
C ARG A 347 -12.41 9.32 -23.65
N TRP A 348 -12.43 8.69 -22.49
CA TRP A 348 -12.82 9.38 -21.25
C TRP A 348 -11.63 9.80 -20.38
N GLU A 349 -10.40 9.58 -20.82
CA GLU A 349 -9.20 9.80 -19.99
C GLU A 349 -8.92 11.30 -19.77
N THR A 350 -9.11 12.14 -20.79
CA THR A 350 -9.07 13.62 -20.66
C THR A 350 -10.26 14.13 -19.85
N ALA A 351 -11.46 13.60 -20.09
CA ALA A 351 -12.63 13.94 -19.28
C ALA A 351 -12.49 13.54 -17.81
N ARG A 352 -11.74 12.47 -17.51
CA ARG A 352 -11.51 11.99 -16.14
C ARG A 352 -10.57 12.91 -15.36
N ARG A 353 -9.52 13.45 -16.01
CA ARG A 353 -8.65 14.48 -15.41
C ARG A 353 -9.42 15.76 -15.12
N GLU A 354 -10.21 16.23 -16.08
CA GLU A 354 -11.07 17.41 -15.86
C GLU A 354 -12.17 17.15 -14.82
N PHE A 355 -12.77 15.95 -14.83
CA PHE A 355 -13.72 15.54 -13.80
C PHE A 355 -13.09 15.57 -12.42
N ALA A 356 -11.88 15.03 -12.26
CA ALA A 356 -11.17 15.05 -10.98
C ALA A 356 -10.95 16.50 -10.50
N ARG A 357 -10.48 17.38 -11.39
CA ARG A 357 -10.31 18.82 -11.11
C ARG A 357 -11.61 19.47 -10.64
N ARG A 358 -12.70 19.33 -11.41
CA ARG A 358 -14.02 19.91 -11.10
C ARG A 358 -14.61 19.31 -9.83
N ARG A 359 -14.34 18.04 -9.54
CA ARG A 359 -14.82 17.37 -8.33
C ARG A 359 -14.09 17.90 -7.09
N PHE A 360 -12.77 18.06 -7.15
CA PHE A 360 -12.04 18.76 -6.08
C PHE A 360 -12.53 20.20 -5.88
N GLU A 361 -12.82 20.93 -6.96
CA GLU A 361 -13.41 22.26 -6.88
C GLU A 361 -14.79 22.23 -6.18
N ALA A 362 -15.64 21.27 -6.50
CA ALA A 362 -16.93 21.08 -5.81
C ALA A 362 -16.76 20.72 -4.33
N GLU A 363 -15.85 19.80 -3.99
CA GLU A 363 -15.59 19.44 -2.60
C GLU A 363 -14.96 20.61 -1.81
N SER A 364 -14.21 21.51 -2.46
CA SER A 364 -13.71 22.74 -1.82
C SER A 364 -14.82 23.69 -1.37
N GLN A 365 -16.02 23.56 -1.92
CA GLN A 365 -17.22 24.34 -1.55
C GLN A 365 -18.22 23.54 -0.69
N ASN A 366 -17.91 22.28 -0.37
CA ASN A 366 -18.82 21.41 0.36
C ASN A 366 -18.83 21.75 1.86
N GLU A 367 -19.87 22.45 2.33
CA GLU A 367 -20.01 22.93 3.72
C GLU A 367 -20.11 21.81 4.77
N GLU A 368 -20.35 20.56 4.36
CA GLU A 368 -20.31 19.40 5.26
C GLU A 368 -18.87 18.98 5.62
N LEU A 369 -17.87 19.42 4.85
CA LEU A 369 -16.46 19.15 5.08
C LEU A 369 -15.82 20.22 5.97
N SER A 370 -14.81 19.81 6.74
CA SER A 370 -14.02 20.74 7.54
C SER A 370 -13.31 21.77 6.66
N LEU A 371 -12.96 22.92 7.24
CA LEU A 371 -12.25 23.97 6.50
C LEU A 371 -10.92 23.46 5.92
N GLU A 372 -10.15 22.71 6.71
CA GLU A 372 -8.87 22.14 6.29
C GLU A 372 -9.01 21.23 5.06
N VAL A 373 -10.03 20.37 5.04
CA VAL A 373 -10.29 19.46 3.91
C VAL A 373 -10.70 20.25 2.67
N ARG A 374 -11.53 21.28 2.85
CA ARG A 374 -11.92 22.16 1.74
C ARG A 374 -10.73 22.92 1.16
N GLU A 375 -9.82 23.38 2.00
CA GLU A 375 -8.58 24.04 1.57
C GLU A 375 -7.68 23.09 0.79
N LEU A 376 -7.49 21.86 1.27
CA LEU A 376 -6.73 20.82 0.56
C LEU A 376 -7.38 20.46 -0.79
N ALA A 377 -8.71 20.32 -0.83
CA ALA A 377 -9.43 20.09 -2.08
C ALA A 377 -9.24 21.25 -3.07
N GLY A 378 -9.29 22.49 -2.59
CA GLY A 378 -9.02 23.68 -3.41
C GLY A 378 -7.58 23.72 -3.94
N GLN A 379 -6.60 23.30 -3.14
CA GLN A 379 -5.20 23.17 -3.59
C GLN A 379 -5.04 22.06 -4.63
N ALA A 380 -5.69 20.91 -4.43
CA ALA A 380 -5.68 19.81 -5.39
C ALA A 380 -6.33 20.20 -6.73
N ALA A 381 -7.43 20.97 -6.71
CA ALA A 381 -8.03 21.51 -7.92
C ALA A 381 -7.06 22.42 -8.70
N LYS A 382 -6.32 23.30 -8.01
CA LYS A 382 -5.28 24.15 -8.61
C LYS A 382 -4.11 23.34 -9.17
N ALA A 383 -3.67 22.30 -8.45
CA ALA A 383 -2.61 21.41 -8.93
C ALA A 383 -3.06 20.67 -10.21
N MET A 384 -4.33 20.27 -10.27
CA MET A 384 -4.92 19.63 -11.45
C MET A 384 -5.05 20.56 -12.65
N ASP A 385 -5.24 21.87 -12.49
CA ASP A 385 -5.18 22.81 -13.64
C ASP A 385 -3.87 22.62 -14.42
N GLY A 386 -2.75 22.58 -13.70
CA GLY A 386 -1.42 22.37 -14.30
C GLY A 386 -1.20 20.98 -14.91
N ILE A 387 -2.12 20.02 -14.74
CA ILE A 387 -2.05 18.64 -15.24
C ILE A 387 -3.02 18.41 -16.40
N VAL A 388 -4.25 18.94 -16.29
CA VAL A 388 -5.27 18.86 -17.34
C VAL A 388 -4.80 19.56 -18.62
N TRP A 389 -4.05 20.64 -18.46
CA TRP A 389 -3.64 21.51 -19.56
C TRP A 389 -2.20 21.26 -20.07
N GLN A 390 -1.49 20.23 -19.60
CA GLN A 390 -0.13 19.92 -20.10
C GLN A 390 -0.19 19.47 -21.57
N THR A 391 0.70 20.01 -22.39
CA THR A 391 0.84 19.60 -23.79
C THR A 391 1.97 18.59 -23.94
N GLN A 392 1.86 17.71 -24.94
CA GLN A 392 2.85 16.65 -25.21
C GLN A 392 4.28 17.17 -25.49
N GLU A 393 4.41 18.46 -25.84
CA GLU A 393 5.70 19.13 -26.08
C GLU A 393 6.45 19.44 -24.78
N ASP A 394 5.75 19.59 -23.66
CA ASP A 394 6.35 19.91 -22.34
C ASP A 394 7.04 18.68 -21.71
N GLU A 395 6.66 17.44 -22.08
CA GLU A 395 7.31 16.21 -21.61
C GLU A 395 8.70 15.99 -22.24
N CYS A 396 8.99 16.59 -23.40
CA CYS A 396 10.29 16.45 -24.08
C CYS A 396 11.35 17.44 -23.58
N LEU A 397 10.98 18.43 -22.78
CA LEU A 397 11.89 19.47 -22.27
C LEU A 397 12.40 19.19 -20.85
N ASP A 398 11.77 18.26 -20.13
CA ASP A 398 12.10 17.88 -18.73
C ASP A 398 12.71 16.47 -18.59
N SER A 399 13.08 15.82 -19.71
CA SER A 399 13.85 14.55 -19.76
C SER A 399 15.26 14.79 -20.29
#